data_AF-A0A4S4C6T7-F1
#
_entry.id   AF-A0A4S4C6T7-F1
#
_cell.length_a   1.000
_cell.length_b   1.000
_cell.length_c   1.000
_cell.angle_alpha   90.00
_cell.angle_beta   90.00
_cell.angle_gamma   90.00
#
_symmetry.space_group_name_H-M   'P 1'
#
loop_
_entity.id
_entity.type
_entity.pdbx_description
1 polymer ?
#
loop_
_entity_poly.entity_id
_entity_poly.type
_entity_poly.pdbx_seq_one_letter_code
_entity_poly.pdbx_strand_id
1 'polypeptide(L)'
;MKRVLMVGMLGVLPLGLMACSASSGAPNGGRPPLPTGAEVRFPAAPGNAYLNLLTDAGESVYQISVPSGSTSAEVDPAKWAGATTEAKAQPVASLLPAGVTGTPTISTPTAKVLLLHWLMWQDKNTNGTREAGEDLAVLSHDRVAYASAAVTVDFTTATPDMHQTWTLSSGWSRAEHFVFLPENQTTYQRTLSSSTLNRTTLHLPTPETSQ
;
A
#
# COMPACT_ATOMS: atom_id res chain seq x y z
N MET A 1 63.52 41.12 -60.84
CA MET A 1 63.91 40.73 -59.46
C MET A 1 63.31 39.33 -59.22
N LYS A 2 64.09 38.24 -59.31
CA LYS A 2 64.56 37.37 -58.19
C LYS A 2 63.42 37.09 -57.18
N ARG A 3 62.96 35.86 -56.85
CA ARG A 3 63.43 34.47 -56.99
C ARG A 3 62.24 33.49 -56.87
N VAL A 4 62.37 32.32 -57.49
CA VAL A 4 61.71 31.04 -57.16
C VAL A 4 62.51 30.33 -56.06
N LEU A 5 61.85 29.65 -55.11
CA LEU A 5 62.16 28.33 -54.48
C LEU A 5 61.20 28.16 -53.26
N MET A 6 60.33 27.14 -53.11
CA MET A 6 60.48 25.67 -53.00
C MET A 6 60.60 25.18 -51.53
N VAL A 7 59.89 24.08 -51.22
CA VAL A 7 60.06 23.14 -50.07
C VAL A 7 59.50 23.65 -48.73
N GLY A 8 58.74 22.91 -47.91
CA GLY A 8 58.27 21.53 -47.95
C GLY A 8 57.73 21.10 -46.57
N MET A 9 56.99 19.99 -46.59
CA MET A 9 56.81 18.96 -45.54
C MET A 9 56.51 19.29 -44.06
N LEU A 10 55.50 18.56 -43.56
CA LEU A 10 55.32 18.01 -42.20
C LEU A 10 55.04 18.98 -41.06
N GLY A 11 53.77 19.00 -40.64
CA GLY A 11 53.33 19.48 -39.33
C GLY A 11 52.36 18.48 -38.71
N VAL A 12 52.89 17.67 -37.80
CA VAL A 12 52.21 16.69 -36.94
C VAL A 12 51.16 17.40 -36.07
N LEU A 13 49.93 16.87 -35.99
CA LEU A 13 48.93 17.28 -34.99
C LEU A 13 49.33 16.74 -33.61
N PRO A 14 49.61 17.59 -32.59
CA PRO A 14 49.70 17.12 -31.22
C PRO A 14 48.29 17.02 -30.60
N LEU A 15 47.97 15.83 -30.09
CA LEU A 15 46.86 15.61 -29.16
C LEU A 15 47.07 16.46 -27.90
N GLY A 16 46.29 17.52 -27.74
CA GLY A 16 46.14 18.24 -26.47
C GLY A 16 45.00 17.63 -25.65
N LEU A 17 45.31 16.58 -24.88
CA LEU A 17 44.46 16.12 -23.78
C LEU A 17 44.60 17.13 -22.63
N MET A 18 43.65 18.07 -22.52
CA MET A 18 43.48 18.84 -21.30
C MET A 18 42.91 17.93 -20.20
N ALA A 19 43.74 17.67 -19.20
CA ALA A 19 43.34 17.08 -17.94
C ALA A 19 42.52 18.08 -17.12
N CYS A 20 41.19 17.90 -17.08
CA CYS A 20 40.38 18.45 -16.00
C CYS A 20 40.43 17.46 -14.82
N SER A 21 41.22 17.81 -13.82
CA SER A 21 41.14 17.27 -12.47
C SER A 21 39.82 17.69 -11.83
N ALA A 22 38.77 16.90 -12.08
CA ALA A 22 37.62 16.80 -11.21
C ALA A 22 37.65 15.40 -10.60
N SER A 23 37.80 15.32 -9.28
CA SER A 23 37.52 14.08 -8.56
C SER A 23 36.02 13.81 -8.68
N SER A 24 35.62 13.17 -9.77
CA SER A 24 34.34 12.48 -9.84
C SER A 24 34.42 11.34 -8.85
N GLY A 25 33.85 11.56 -7.66
CA GLY A 25 33.38 10.46 -6.85
C GLY A 25 32.64 9.50 -7.78
N ALA A 26 32.96 8.22 -7.67
CA ALA A 26 32.43 7.18 -8.54
C ALA A 26 30.92 7.44 -8.76
N PRO A 27 30.43 7.40 -10.01
CA PRO A 27 28.99 7.37 -10.21
C PRO A 27 28.53 6.13 -9.46
N ASN A 28 27.82 6.34 -8.34
CA ASN A 28 27.13 5.28 -7.65
C ASN A 28 26.10 4.77 -8.66
N GLY A 29 26.50 3.80 -9.48
CA GLY A 29 25.65 3.01 -10.37
C GLY A 29 24.70 2.11 -9.58
N GLY A 30 24.31 2.56 -8.38
CA GLY A 30 23.09 2.12 -7.76
C GLY A 30 21.98 2.51 -8.70
N ARG A 31 21.24 1.50 -9.15
CA ARG A 31 19.87 1.67 -9.62
C ARG A 31 19.20 2.75 -8.74
N PRO A 32 18.45 3.72 -9.30
CA PRO A 32 17.59 4.56 -8.48
C PRO A 32 16.89 3.66 -7.47
N PRO A 33 16.85 4.00 -6.17
CA PRO A 33 16.14 3.17 -5.22
C PRO A 33 14.77 2.89 -5.83
N LEU A 34 14.45 1.59 -5.93
CA LEU A 34 13.08 1.19 -6.26
C LEU A 34 12.15 2.00 -5.35
N PRO A 35 11.00 2.52 -5.82
CA PRO A 35 10.04 3.16 -4.93
C PRO A 35 9.81 2.20 -3.76
N THR A 36 10.35 2.55 -2.59
CA THR A 36 10.38 1.68 -1.42
C THR A 36 9.05 1.73 -0.69
N GLY A 37 8.21 2.71 -1.00
CA GLY A 37 6.89 2.82 -0.41
C GLY A 37 5.79 2.17 -1.24
N ALA A 38 4.86 1.56 -0.52
CA ALA A 38 3.51 1.43 -1.04
C ALA A 38 2.91 2.84 -1.18
N GLU A 39 1.97 3.01 -2.10
CA GLU A 39 1.26 4.28 -2.29
C GLU A 39 -0.13 4.18 -1.67
N VAL A 40 -0.57 5.22 -0.97
CA VAL A 40 -1.98 5.36 -0.59
C VAL A 40 -2.55 6.57 -1.32
N ARG A 41 -3.57 6.36 -2.13
CA ARG A 41 -4.27 7.40 -2.89
C ARG A 41 -5.56 7.79 -2.18
N PHE A 42 -5.96 9.05 -2.28
CA PHE A 42 -7.13 9.59 -1.61
C PHE A 42 -7.65 10.85 -2.33
N PRO A 43 -8.90 11.28 -2.07
CA PRO A 43 -9.37 12.61 -2.46
C PRO A 43 -8.47 13.70 -1.86
N ALA A 44 -8.47 14.91 -2.43
CA ALA A 44 -7.62 16.00 -1.97
C ALA A 44 -7.72 16.21 -0.45
N ALA A 45 -6.59 16.05 0.25
CA ALA A 45 -6.54 16.09 1.70
C ALA A 45 -6.86 17.52 2.23
N PRO A 46 -7.67 17.66 3.30
CA PRO A 46 -7.87 18.95 3.94
C PRO A 46 -6.61 19.41 4.68
N GLY A 47 -6.63 20.65 5.20
CA GLY A 47 -5.57 21.12 6.10
C GLY A 47 -5.54 20.29 7.40
N ASN A 48 -4.33 20.08 7.95
CA ASN A 48 -4.07 19.26 9.15
C ASN A 48 -4.58 17.81 9.03
N ALA A 49 -4.48 17.22 7.84
CA ALA A 49 -4.87 15.83 7.63
C ALA A 49 -3.78 14.84 8.04
N TYR A 50 -4.22 13.68 8.50
CA TYR A 50 -3.37 12.54 8.80
C TYR A 50 -3.94 11.28 8.15
N LEU A 51 -3.03 10.38 7.78
CA LEU A 51 -3.35 9.04 7.31
C LEU A 51 -2.91 8.03 8.37
N ASN A 52 -3.86 7.22 8.86
CA ASN A 52 -3.64 6.18 9.85
C ASN A 52 -3.89 4.79 9.26
N LEU A 53 -3.05 3.83 9.63
CA LEU A 53 -3.32 2.41 9.45
C LEU A 53 -3.83 1.86 10.77
N LEU A 54 -5.04 1.32 10.77
CA LEU A 54 -5.76 0.94 11.98
C LEU A 54 -6.05 -0.55 12.02
N THR A 55 -6.09 -1.11 13.23
CA THR A 55 -6.77 -2.38 13.50
C THR A 55 -8.29 -2.19 13.42
N ASP A 56 -9.05 -3.28 13.29
CA ASP A 56 -10.53 -3.20 13.37
C ASP A 56 -11.02 -2.73 14.76
N ALA A 57 -10.18 -2.80 15.80
CA ALA A 57 -10.47 -2.23 17.12
C ALA A 57 -10.17 -0.71 17.21
N GLY A 58 -9.72 -0.08 16.13
CA GLY A 58 -9.43 1.35 16.06
C GLY A 58 -8.05 1.76 16.59
N GLU A 59 -7.18 0.81 16.92
CA GLU A 59 -5.81 1.09 17.34
C GLU A 59 -4.94 1.48 16.14
N SER A 60 -4.20 2.58 16.25
CA SER A 60 -3.25 3.02 15.22
C SER A 60 -1.93 2.26 15.32
N VAL A 61 -1.54 1.62 14.21
CA VAL A 61 -0.22 0.96 14.09
C VAL A 61 0.76 1.78 13.25
N TYR A 62 0.26 2.79 12.53
CA TYR A 62 1.05 3.68 11.71
C TYR A 62 0.28 4.98 11.45
N GLN A 63 0.98 6.11 11.46
CA GLN A 63 0.40 7.43 11.20
C GLN A 63 1.41 8.33 10.50
N ILE A 64 0.95 9.09 9.51
CA ILE A 64 1.71 10.16 8.87
C ILE A 64 0.85 11.39 8.67
N SER A 65 1.46 12.58 8.74
CA SER A 65 0.83 13.83 8.31
C SER A 65 0.75 13.89 6.79
N VAL A 66 -0.35 14.38 6.25
CA VAL A 66 -0.57 14.56 4.81
C VAL A 66 -0.66 16.04 4.48
N PRO A 67 0.13 16.57 3.52
CA PRO A 67 0.02 17.97 3.11
C PRO A 67 -1.36 18.29 2.52
N SER A 68 -1.86 19.49 2.82
CA SER A 68 -3.13 19.97 2.26
C SER A 68 -3.10 19.95 0.73
N GLY A 69 -4.17 19.46 0.11
CA GLY A 69 -4.32 19.36 -1.33
C GLY A 69 -3.61 18.16 -1.99
N SER A 70 -2.81 17.38 -1.24
CA SER A 70 -2.26 16.12 -1.75
C SER A 70 -3.36 15.11 -2.05
N THR A 71 -3.14 14.28 -3.06
CA THR A 71 -4.05 13.18 -3.48
C THR A 71 -3.42 11.80 -3.34
N SER A 72 -2.16 11.74 -2.89
CA SER A 72 -1.49 10.51 -2.51
C SER A 72 -0.41 10.77 -1.47
N ALA A 73 -0.02 9.71 -0.77
CA ALA A 73 1.14 9.66 0.11
C ALA A 73 1.92 8.36 -0.14
N GLU A 74 3.24 8.46 -0.10
CA GLU A 74 4.12 7.30 -0.03
C GLU A 74 4.19 6.83 1.43
N VAL A 75 4.04 5.52 1.64
CA VAL A 75 4.06 4.87 2.95
C VAL A 75 5.09 3.75 2.96
N ASP A 76 5.82 3.59 4.04
CA ASP A 76 6.91 2.60 4.15
C ASP A 76 6.45 1.39 4.97
N PRO A 77 6.19 0.22 4.36
CA PRO A 77 5.76 -0.96 5.07
C PRO A 77 6.67 -1.39 6.21
N ALA A 78 7.97 -1.11 6.15
CA ALA A 78 8.90 -1.47 7.22
C ALA A 78 8.59 -0.74 8.55
N LYS A 79 7.80 0.34 8.54
CA LYS A 79 7.41 1.09 9.74
C LYS A 79 6.26 0.46 10.53
N TRP A 80 5.48 -0.44 9.92
CA TRP A 80 4.41 -1.17 10.61
C TRP A 80 4.56 -2.68 10.52
N ALA A 81 5.22 -3.19 9.48
CA ALA A 81 5.51 -4.60 9.31
C ALA A 81 6.64 -5.01 10.26
N GLY A 82 6.28 -5.69 11.34
CA GLY A 82 7.23 -6.19 12.31
C GLY A 82 6.56 -6.91 13.47
N ALA A 83 7.38 -7.55 14.30
CA ALA A 83 6.94 -8.47 15.35
C ALA A 83 5.87 -7.87 16.30
N THR A 84 5.99 -6.60 16.67
CA THR A 84 5.02 -5.92 17.55
C THR A 84 3.62 -5.87 16.94
N THR A 85 3.53 -5.57 15.63
CA THR A 85 2.25 -5.51 14.92
C THR A 85 1.75 -6.91 14.61
N GLU A 86 2.63 -7.82 14.19
CA GLU A 86 2.29 -9.22 13.92
C GLU A 86 1.75 -9.94 15.15
N ALA A 87 2.22 -9.58 16.36
CA ALA A 87 1.70 -10.12 17.62
C ALA A 87 0.21 -9.80 17.86
N LYS A 88 -0.37 -8.82 17.14
CA LYS A 88 -1.80 -8.49 17.20
C LYS A 88 -2.66 -9.44 16.36
N ALA A 89 -2.05 -10.26 15.49
CA ALA A 89 -2.76 -11.22 14.67
C ALA A 89 -3.53 -12.24 15.53
N GLN A 90 -4.77 -12.49 15.15
CA GLN A 90 -5.69 -13.38 15.85
C GLN A 90 -5.90 -14.67 15.06
N PRO A 91 -6.31 -15.78 15.69
CA PRO A 91 -6.69 -16.98 14.96
C PRO A 91 -7.71 -16.64 13.87
N VAL A 92 -7.50 -17.11 12.63
CA VAL A 92 -8.36 -16.75 11.49
C VAL A 92 -9.85 -17.01 11.74
N ALA A 93 -10.18 -18.07 12.47
CA ALA A 93 -11.56 -18.39 12.87
C ALA A 93 -12.23 -17.31 13.73
N SER A 94 -11.45 -16.56 14.52
CA SER A 94 -11.97 -15.48 15.38
C SER A 94 -12.27 -14.18 14.62
N LEU A 95 -11.79 -14.06 13.38
CA LEU A 95 -12.07 -12.93 12.50
C LEU A 95 -13.35 -13.13 11.67
N LEU A 96 -13.93 -14.34 11.71
CA LEU A 96 -15.17 -14.60 11.01
C LEU A 96 -16.31 -13.78 11.62
N PRO A 97 -17.17 -13.15 10.79
CA PRO A 97 -18.27 -12.34 11.31
C PRO A 97 -19.27 -13.20 12.09
N ALA A 98 -19.95 -12.61 13.07
CA ALA A 98 -20.97 -13.34 13.85
C ALA A 98 -22.13 -13.90 13.00
N GLY A 99 -22.34 -13.37 11.79
CA GLY A 99 -23.39 -13.78 10.85
C GLY A 99 -23.05 -14.97 9.95
N VAL A 100 -21.94 -15.70 10.20
CA VAL A 100 -21.61 -16.91 9.42
C VAL A 100 -22.68 -17.98 9.59
N THR A 101 -23.17 -18.51 8.48
CA THR A 101 -24.09 -19.65 8.44
C THR A 101 -23.35 -20.92 8.05
N GLY A 102 -23.71 -22.04 8.68
CA GLY A 102 -23.05 -23.33 8.46
C GLY A 102 -21.64 -23.39 9.05
N THR A 103 -20.85 -24.36 8.59
CA THR A 103 -19.47 -24.54 9.05
C THR A 103 -18.50 -23.93 8.04
N PRO A 104 -17.70 -22.93 8.42
CA PRO A 104 -16.69 -22.35 7.54
C PRO A 104 -15.60 -23.39 7.22
N THR A 105 -15.07 -23.34 6.00
CA THR A 105 -13.91 -24.15 5.61
C THR A 105 -12.65 -23.30 5.74
N ILE A 106 -11.64 -23.82 6.45
CA ILE A 106 -10.38 -23.12 6.67
C ILE A 106 -9.22 -24.07 6.34
N SER A 107 -8.42 -23.74 5.32
CA SER A 107 -7.33 -24.61 4.85
C SER A 107 -6.21 -24.78 5.88
N THR A 108 -6.00 -23.77 6.73
CA THR A 108 -4.96 -23.75 7.76
C THR A 108 -5.52 -23.17 9.05
N PRO A 109 -6.22 -23.97 9.88
CA PRO A 109 -6.95 -23.49 11.06
C PRO A 109 -6.07 -22.82 12.13
N THR A 110 -4.77 -23.12 12.14
CA THR A 110 -3.79 -22.54 13.05
C THR A 110 -3.22 -21.19 12.56
N ALA A 111 -3.56 -20.75 11.35
CA ALA A 111 -3.11 -19.47 10.82
C ALA A 111 -3.66 -18.33 11.68
N LYS A 112 -2.78 -17.40 12.03
CA LYS A 112 -3.14 -16.12 12.63
C LYS A 112 -3.16 -15.06 11.54
N VAL A 113 -4.19 -14.22 11.56
CA VAL A 113 -4.42 -13.17 10.57
C VAL A 113 -4.60 -11.84 11.30
N LEU A 114 -4.11 -10.78 10.69
CA LEU A 114 -4.39 -9.39 11.06
C LEU A 114 -4.86 -8.67 9.80
N LEU A 115 -6.05 -8.06 9.88
CA LEU A 115 -6.56 -7.19 8.85
C LEU A 115 -6.51 -5.75 9.38
N LEU A 116 -5.91 -4.87 8.59
CA LEU A 116 -5.78 -3.45 8.87
C LEU A 116 -6.45 -2.66 7.76
N HIS A 117 -6.92 -1.46 8.07
CA HIS A 117 -7.52 -0.56 7.08
C HIS A 117 -6.91 0.84 7.21
N TRP A 118 -6.86 1.54 6.07
CA TRP A 118 -6.46 2.93 6.05
C TRP A 118 -7.63 3.82 6.40
N LEU A 119 -7.36 4.86 7.17
CA LEU A 119 -8.30 5.90 7.53
C LEU A 119 -7.63 7.26 7.40
N MET A 120 -8.35 8.23 6.86
CA MET A 120 -7.92 9.63 6.89
C MET A 120 -8.76 10.39 7.91
N TRP A 121 -8.13 11.28 8.66
CA TRP A 121 -8.78 12.15 9.63
C TRP A 121 -8.17 13.55 9.59
N GLN A 122 -8.91 14.54 10.09
CA GLN A 122 -8.48 15.92 10.17
C GLN A 122 -8.30 16.33 11.63
N ASP A 123 -7.09 16.71 11.99
CA ASP A 123 -6.74 17.22 13.32
C ASP A 123 -7.25 18.67 13.48
N LYS A 124 -8.40 18.80 14.14
CA LYS A 124 -9.09 20.09 14.29
C LYS A 124 -8.49 20.95 15.39
N ASN A 125 -7.83 20.33 16.36
CA ASN A 125 -7.27 21.01 17.54
C ASN A 125 -5.73 21.07 17.54
N THR A 126 -5.09 20.50 16.51
CA THR A 126 -3.62 20.47 16.28
C THR A 126 -2.86 19.73 17.38
N ASN A 127 -3.44 18.67 17.96
CA ASN A 127 -2.80 17.88 19.02
C ASN A 127 -2.11 16.59 18.51
N GLY A 128 -2.21 16.30 17.21
CA GLY A 128 -1.62 15.14 16.55
C GLY A 128 -2.26 13.79 16.92
N THR A 129 -3.37 13.81 17.66
CA THR A 129 -4.07 12.63 18.17
C THR A 129 -5.48 12.58 17.59
N ARG A 130 -5.84 11.43 17.03
CA ARG A 130 -7.17 11.23 16.46
C ARG A 130 -8.25 11.22 17.54
N GLU A 131 -9.21 12.12 17.41
CA GLU A 131 -10.36 12.24 18.32
C GLU A 131 -11.70 11.91 17.63
N ALA A 132 -12.74 11.72 18.45
CA ALA A 132 -14.07 11.44 17.95
C ALA A 132 -14.59 12.61 17.08
N GLY A 133 -15.07 12.28 15.88
CA GLY A 133 -15.61 13.27 14.93
C GLY A 133 -14.56 13.95 14.05
N GLU A 134 -13.32 13.46 14.04
CA GLU A 134 -12.25 13.92 13.14
C GLU A 134 -12.06 13.02 11.92
N ASP A 135 -12.59 11.80 11.94
CA ASP A 135 -12.56 10.86 10.82
C ASP A 135 -13.21 11.47 9.58
N LEU A 136 -12.51 11.40 8.45
CA LEU A 136 -13.09 11.76 7.16
C LEU A 136 -13.88 10.57 6.62
N ALA A 137 -15.00 10.86 5.97
CA ALA A 137 -15.81 9.85 5.27
C ALA A 137 -15.12 9.44 3.96
N VAL A 138 -13.98 8.77 4.07
CA VAL A 138 -13.28 8.10 2.98
C VAL A 138 -13.03 6.65 3.39
N LEU A 139 -13.17 5.73 2.44
CA LEU A 139 -13.14 4.30 2.68
C LEU A 139 -12.10 3.65 1.77
N SER A 140 -11.32 2.71 2.29
CA SER A 140 -10.60 1.73 1.48
C SER A 140 -11.36 0.41 1.48
N HIS A 141 -11.65 -0.14 0.31
CA HIS A 141 -12.17 -1.50 0.21
C HIS A 141 -11.09 -2.54 0.51
N ASP A 142 -9.87 -2.26 0.03
CA ASP A 142 -8.72 -3.11 0.28
C ASP A 142 -8.26 -3.02 1.74
N ARG A 143 -7.68 -4.12 2.23
CA ARG A 143 -7.04 -4.19 3.54
C ARG A 143 -5.54 -4.31 3.40
N VAL A 144 -4.79 -3.89 4.42
CA VAL A 144 -3.43 -4.37 4.63
C VAL A 144 -3.54 -5.62 5.50
N ALA A 145 -3.04 -6.75 5.03
CA ALA A 145 -3.16 -8.02 5.70
C ALA A 145 -1.79 -8.55 6.13
N TYR A 146 -1.78 -9.24 7.26
CA TYR A 146 -0.72 -10.16 7.64
C TYR A 146 -1.33 -11.53 7.90
N ALA A 147 -0.68 -12.59 7.39
CA ALA A 147 -1.02 -13.97 7.77
C ALA A 147 0.25 -14.72 8.19
N SER A 148 0.19 -15.43 9.32
CA SER A 148 1.34 -16.22 9.82
C SER A 148 1.66 -17.44 8.95
N ALA A 149 0.70 -17.87 8.13
CA ALA A 149 0.80 -18.90 7.12
C ALA A 149 -0.20 -18.58 6.01
N ALA A 150 0.03 -19.08 4.79
CA ALA A 150 -0.95 -18.96 3.72
C ALA A 150 -2.25 -19.67 4.13
N VAL A 151 -3.40 -19.05 3.90
CA VAL A 151 -4.70 -19.57 4.32
C VAL A 151 -5.80 -19.20 3.33
N THR A 152 -6.68 -20.17 3.07
CA THR A 152 -7.94 -19.97 2.38
C THR A 152 -9.09 -20.19 3.36
N VAL A 153 -10.08 -19.31 3.31
CA VAL A 153 -11.28 -19.36 4.14
C VAL A 153 -12.49 -19.23 3.23
N ASP A 154 -13.45 -20.14 3.35
CA ASP A 154 -14.72 -20.09 2.62
C ASP A 154 -15.89 -20.19 3.62
N PHE A 155 -16.84 -19.27 3.51
CA PHE A 155 -18.02 -19.22 4.39
C PHE A 155 -19.17 -18.44 3.76
N THR A 156 -20.37 -18.57 4.33
CA THR A 156 -21.56 -17.83 3.90
C THR A 156 -22.12 -16.98 5.04
N THR A 157 -22.79 -15.89 4.71
CA THR A 157 -23.57 -15.06 5.65
C THR A 157 -25.00 -14.89 5.16
N ALA A 158 -25.97 -14.75 6.06
CA ALA A 158 -27.38 -14.58 5.69
C ALA A 158 -27.81 -13.12 5.47
N THR A 159 -27.07 -12.15 6.01
CA THR A 159 -27.42 -10.73 5.88
C THR A 159 -26.15 -9.88 5.76
N PRO A 160 -25.80 -9.40 4.55
CA PRO A 160 -26.39 -9.80 3.27
C PRO A 160 -26.19 -11.30 2.98
N ASP A 161 -27.07 -11.88 2.14
CA ASP A 161 -26.88 -13.22 1.59
C ASP A 161 -25.63 -13.22 0.71
N MET A 162 -24.56 -13.84 1.20
CA MET A 162 -23.24 -13.70 0.59
C MET A 162 -22.38 -14.94 0.83
N HIS A 163 -21.70 -15.39 -0.22
CA HIS A 163 -20.60 -16.32 -0.14
C HIS A 163 -19.28 -15.56 -0.18
N GLN A 164 -18.40 -15.85 0.77
CA GLN A 164 -17.14 -15.15 0.98
C GLN A 164 -15.97 -16.12 0.87
N THR A 165 -14.97 -15.75 0.06
CA THR A 165 -13.71 -16.47 -0.08
C THR A 165 -12.55 -15.54 0.26
N TRP A 166 -11.75 -15.88 1.26
CA TRP A 166 -10.50 -15.19 1.57
C TRP A 166 -9.33 -16.05 1.11
N THR A 167 -8.38 -15.48 0.40
CA THR A 167 -7.13 -16.14 0.00
C THR A 167 -5.96 -15.25 0.40
N LEU A 168 -5.34 -15.58 1.53
CA LEU A 168 -4.26 -14.78 2.11
C LEU A 168 -2.92 -15.48 1.96
N SER A 169 -1.93 -14.76 1.44
CA SER A 169 -0.54 -15.22 1.40
C SER A 169 0.10 -15.09 2.78
N SER A 170 1.07 -15.95 3.08
CA SER A 170 1.91 -15.78 4.28
C SER A 170 2.67 -14.46 4.22
N GLY A 171 2.82 -13.80 5.37
CA GLY A 171 3.46 -12.49 5.50
C GLY A 171 2.53 -11.33 5.21
N TRP A 172 3.12 -10.16 4.94
CA TRP A 172 2.41 -8.91 4.69
C TRP A 172 1.98 -8.78 3.23
N SER A 173 0.72 -8.42 3.01
CA SER A 173 0.12 -8.23 1.68
C SER A 173 -0.90 -7.11 1.70
N ARG A 174 -1.27 -6.61 0.52
CA ARG A 174 -2.55 -5.92 0.34
C ARG A 174 -3.58 -7.01 0.08
N ALA A 175 -4.69 -7.01 0.77
CA ALA A 175 -5.80 -7.90 0.49
C ALA A 175 -6.86 -7.12 -0.30
N GLU A 176 -6.92 -7.37 -1.60
CA GLU A 176 -7.86 -6.77 -2.53
C GLU A 176 -9.26 -7.29 -2.28
N HIS A 177 -10.22 -6.37 -2.28
CA HIS A 177 -11.61 -6.68 -2.02
C HIS A 177 -12.44 -6.55 -3.29
N PHE A 178 -13.22 -7.58 -3.60
CA PHE A 178 -14.18 -7.56 -4.71
C PHE A 178 -15.54 -8.10 -4.27
N VAL A 179 -16.62 -7.42 -4.65
CA VAL A 179 -18.01 -7.84 -4.40
C VAL A 179 -18.79 -7.73 -5.69
N PHE A 180 -19.56 -8.76 -6.01
CA PHE A 180 -20.46 -8.77 -7.15
C PHE A 180 -21.66 -9.68 -6.91
N LEU A 181 -22.75 -9.41 -7.62
CA LEU A 181 -23.88 -10.33 -7.72
C LEU A 181 -23.84 -10.97 -9.11
N PRO A 182 -23.59 -12.29 -9.23
CA PRO A 182 -23.66 -12.95 -10.51
C PRO A 182 -25.06 -12.85 -11.12
N GLU A 183 -25.13 -12.86 -12.45
CA GLU A 183 -26.42 -12.81 -13.15
C GLU A 183 -27.31 -14.00 -12.74
N ASN A 184 -28.59 -13.73 -12.49
CA ASN A 184 -29.58 -14.71 -12.05
C ASN A 184 -29.31 -15.38 -10.70
N GLN A 185 -28.48 -14.78 -9.83
CA GLN A 185 -28.28 -15.22 -8.45
C GLN A 185 -28.88 -14.21 -7.46
N THR A 186 -29.19 -14.68 -6.24
CA THR A 186 -29.56 -13.81 -5.10
C THR A 186 -28.43 -13.65 -4.09
N THR A 187 -27.43 -14.53 -4.15
CA THR A 187 -26.30 -14.55 -3.23
C THR A 187 -25.12 -13.77 -3.81
N TYR A 188 -24.69 -12.74 -3.10
CA TYR A 188 -23.48 -12.00 -3.44
C TYR A 188 -22.24 -12.89 -3.34
N GLN A 189 -21.25 -12.61 -4.18
CA GLN A 189 -19.92 -13.20 -4.07
C GLN A 189 -18.96 -12.11 -3.59
N ARG A 190 -18.20 -12.41 -2.55
CA ARG A 190 -17.17 -11.53 -2.03
C ARG A 190 -15.84 -12.27 -1.98
N THR A 191 -14.79 -11.63 -2.48
CA THR A 191 -13.42 -12.14 -2.36
C THR A 191 -12.52 -11.15 -1.62
N LEU A 192 -11.59 -11.69 -0.85
CA LEU A 192 -10.51 -10.96 -0.21
C LEU A 192 -9.20 -11.68 -0.53
N SER A 193 -8.41 -11.14 -1.46
CA SER A 193 -7.27 -11.86 -2.06
C SER A 193 -5.97 -11.09 -1.92
N SER A 194 -4.91 -11.78 -1.48
CA SER A 194 -3.59 -11.16 -1.35
C SER A 194 -2.97 -10.77 -2.70
N SER A 195 -2.46 -9.55 -2.73
CA SER A 195 -1.61 -8.97 -3.76
C SER A 195 -0.38 -8.31 -3.12
N THR A 196 0.52 -7.79 -3.92
CA THR A 196 1.66 -7.01 -3.42
C THR A 196 1.20 -5.72 -2.73
N LEU A 197 1.94 -5.28 -1.71
CA LEU A 197 1.76 -3.99 -1.04
C LEU A 197 2.32 -2.85 -1.91
N ASN A 198 1.66 -2.56 -3.03
CA ASN A 198 2.11 -1.52 -3.97
C ASN A 198 1.23 -0.26 -3.91
N ARG A 199 -0.09 -0.41 -3.81
CA ARG A 199 -1.05 0.70 -3.90
C ARG A 199 -2.36 0.39 -3.21
N THR A 200 -2.84 1.28 -2.35
CA THR A 200 -4.22 1.28 -1.85
C THR A 200 -4.90 2.59 -2.26
N THR A 201 -6.22 2.57 -2.48
CA THR A 201 -6.97 3.80 -2.76
C THR A 201 -8.13 3.93 -1.78
N LEU A 202 -8.25 5.13 -1.20
CA LEU A 202 -9.38 5.57 -0.42
C LEU A 202 -10.30 6.37 -1.33
N HIS A 203 -11.59 6.14 -1.23
CA HIS A 203 -12.61 6.79 -2.04
C HIS A 203 -13.70 7.36 -1.14
N LEU A 204 -14.41 8.37 -1.65
CA LEU A 204 -15.66 8.78 -1.01
C LEU A 204 -16.67 7.60 -1.07
N PRO A 205 -17.53 7.45 -0.05
CA PRO A 205 -18.58 6.44 -0.06
C PRO A 205 -19.37 6.50 -1.37
N THR A 206 -19.36 5.39 -2.09
CA THR A 206 -20.30 5.16 -3.19
C THR A 206 -21.59 4.58 -2.61
N PRO A 207 -22.77 4.87 -3.17
CA PRO A 207 -24.03 4.32 -2.68
C PRO A 207 -24.01 2.78 -2.53
N GLU A 208 -24.25 2.35 -1.30
CA GLU A 208 -24.55 1.02 -0.70
C GLU A 208 -23.86 -0.28 -1.14
N THR A 209 -23.27 -0.44 -2.32
CA THR A 209 -22.72 -1.75 -2.76
C THR A 209 -21.32 -2.08 -2.21
N SER A 210 -20.88 -1.41 -1.14
CA SER A 210 -19.48 -1.35 -0.72
C SER A 210 -19.21 -1.58 0.78
N GLN A 211 -20.22 -1.97 1.57
CA GLN A 211 -20.03 -2.34 2.98
C GLN A 211 -19.65 -3.81 3.13
#